data_AF-A0A1E7FNC6-F1
#
_entry.id   AF-A0A1E7FNC6-F1
#
_cell.length_a   1.000
_cell.length_b   1.000
_cell.length_c   1.000
_cell.angle_alpha   90.00
_cell.angle_beta   90.00
_cell.angle_gamma   90.00
#
_symmetry.space_group_name_H-M   'P 1'
#
loop_
_entity.id
_entity.type
_entity.pdbx_description
1 polymer ?
#
loop_
_entity_poly.entity_id
_entity_poly.type
_entity_poly.pdbx_seq_one_letter_code
_entity_poly.pdbx_strand_id
1 'polypeptide(L)'
;KKKKASNTTKDLKLKPKQQWDRYTDLKREPKVRVGVRIIEEDNNEWLEVGRIKSKESRYTEMAVFRQRAIIAEHARRLYPLKVTSKKTIEWGYFTGDDDNDEWKAVDKSSITDEVEGLEKLVGFEGTADPASGFYCIYDMGKL
;
A
#
# COMPACT_ATOMS: atom_id res chain seq x y z
N LYS A 1 43.09 -7.46 -12.38
CA LYS A 1 41.83 -6.64 -12.42
C LYS A 1 40.69 -7.46 -11.80
N LYS A 2 40.34 -7.20 -10.54
CA LYS A 2 39.19 -7.86 -9.87
C LYS A 2 37.90 -7.25 -10.41
N LYS A 3 37.05 -8.06 -11.06
CA LYS A 3 35.72 -7.66 -11.51
C LYS A 3 34.81 -7.50 -10.29
N LYS A 4 34.30 -6.29 -10.08
CA LYS A 4 33.35 -5.93 -9.02
C LYS A 4 31.99 -6.54 -9.39
N ALA A 5 31.47 -7.43 -8.55
CA ALA A 5 30.13 -7.98 -8.74
C ALA A 5 29.11 -6.84 -8.59
N SER A 6 28.27 -6.66 -9.62
CA SER A 6 27.13 -5.76 -9.57
C SER A 6 26.14 -6.32 -8.54
N ASN A 7 25.94 -5.59 -7.46
CA ASN A 7 25.02 -5.96 -6.40
C ASN A 7 23.60 -5.70 -6.89
N THR A 8 23.03 -6.65 -7.63
CA THR A 8 21.60 -6.65 -7.97
C THR A 8 20.86 -6.92 -6.66
N THR A 9 20.40 -5.85 -6.02
CA THR A 9 19.52 -5.88 -4.84
C THR A 9 18.24 -6.58 -5.24
N LYS A 10 18.20 -7.90 -5.04
CA LYS A 10 16.96 -8.67 -5.05
C LYS A 10 16.03 -8.02 -4.02
N ASP A 11 14.86 -7.53 -4.46
CA ASP A 11 13.75 -7.13 -3.59
C ASP A 11 13.57 -8.24 -2.52
N LEU A 12 14.13 -8.00 -1.34
CA LEU A 12 14.13 -8.97 -0.25
C LEU A 12 12.77 -8.87 0.40
N LYS A 13 11.86 -9.75 0.00
CA LYS A 13 10.51 -9.86 0.58
C LYS A 13 10.60 -9.77 2.10
N LEU A 14 10.15 -8.62 2.64
CA LEU A 14 10.32 -8.30 4.05
C LEU A 14 9.53 -9.27 4.92
N LYS A 15 10.09 -9.65 6.07
CA LYS A 15 9.35 -10.41 7.06
C LYS A 15 8.25 -9.52 7.68
N PRO A 16 7.07 -10.06 8.06
CA PRO A 16 5.96 -9.28 8.58
C PRO A 16 6.32 -8.31 9.71
N LYS A 17 7.13 -8.76 10.69
CA LYS A 17 7.62 -7.90 11.79
C LYS A 17 8.46 -6.73 11.31
N GLN A 18 9.35 -6.94 10.34
CA GLN A 18 10.20 -5.88 9.80
C GLN A 18 9.38 -4.83 9.03
N GLN A 19 8.29 -5.26 8.39
CA GLN A 19 7.36 -4.35 7.74
C GLN A 19 6.59 -3.49 8.75
N TRP A 20 6.17 -4.10 9.87
CA TRP A 20 5.54 -3.39 10.98
C TRP A 20 6.48 -2.40 11.67
N ASP A 21 7.70 -2.82 12.01
CA ASP A 21 8.70 -1.95 12.64
C ASP A 21 8.96 -0.69 11.79
N ARG A 22 9.09 -0.84 10.46
CA ARG A 22 9.25 0.29 9.53
C ARG A 22 8.03 1.21 9.48
N TYR A 23 6.81 0.65 9.49
CA TYR A 23 5.60 1.46 9.58
C TYR A 23 5.57 2.28 10.88
N THR A 24 6.00 1.68 11.99
CA THR A 24 6.10 2.36 13.28
C THR A 24 7.21 3.41 13.35
N ASP A 25 8.26 3.29 12.53
CA ASP A 25 9.30 4.33 12.43
C ASP A 25 8.78 5.58 11.71
N LEU A 26 7.74 5.46 10.88
CA LEU A 26 7.06 6.56 10.19
C LEU A 26 5.91 7.17 11.03
N LYS A 27 5.93 7.06 12.36
CA LYS A 27 4.84 7.53 13.24
C LYS A 27 4.37 8.96 12.97
N ARG A 28 5.28 9.87 12.62
CA ARG A 28 5.01 11.29 12.38
C ARG A 28 4.51 11.62 10.98
N GLU A 29 4.64 10.70 10.04
CA GLU A 29 4.21 10.91 8.66
C GLU A 29 2.70 10.79 8.53
N PRO A 30 2.07 11.57 7.61
CA PRO A 30 0.64 11.54 7.41
C PRO A 30 0.20 10.16 6.89
N LYS A 31 -0.98 9.75 7.34
CA LYS A 31 -1.62 8.51 6.89
C LYS A 31 -2.48 8.83 5.67
N VAL A 32 -2.04 8.39 4.49
CA VAL A 32 -2.80 8.57 3.25
C VAL A 32 -3.65 7.33 3.00
N ARG A 33 -4.95 7.49 2.72
CA ARG A 33 -5.85 6.37 2.42
C ARG A 33 -5.45 5.73 1.09
N VAL A 34 -5.48 4.40 1.03
CA VAL A 34 -5.19 3.63 -0.18
C VAL A 34 -6.32 2.67 -0.48
N GLY A 35 -6.53 2.44 -1.78
CA GLY A 35 -7.66 1.67 -2.27
C GLY A 35 -7.35 0.94 -3.56
N VAL A 36 -8.27 0.07 -3.93
CA VAL A 36 -8.29 -0.60 -5.23
C VAL A 36 -9.60 -0.36 -5.94
N ARG A 37 -9.55 -0.30 -7.27
CA ARG A 37 -10.74 -0.23 -8.14
C ARG A 37 -10.70 -1.40 -9.11
N ILE A 38 -11.86 -1.96 -9.44
CA ILE A 38 -11.98 -3.00 -10.47
C ILE A 38 -12.17 -2.31 -11.82
N ILE A 39 -11.28 -2.59 -12.78
CA ILE A 39 -11.27 -1.92 -14.10
C ILE A 39 -12.47 -2.35 -14.95
N GLU A 40 -12.94 -3.59 -14.76
CA GLU A 40 -14.01 -4.20 -15.54
C GLU A 40 -15.43 -3.85 -15.04
N GLU A 41 -15.56 -3.12 -13.92
CA GLU A 41 -16.85 -2.68 -13.39
C GLU A 41 -17.13 -1.23 -13.75
N ASP A 42 -18.28 -0.98 -14.39
CA ASP A 42 -18.71 0.36 -14.82
C ASP A 42 -18.87 1.35 -13.65
N ASN A 43 -19.02 0.83 -12.44
CA ASN A 43 -19.29 1.60 -11.23
C ASN A 43 -18.09 2.46 -10.80
N ASN A 44 -16.88 2.18 -11.32
CA ASN A 44 -15.65 2.92 -11.03
C ASN A 44 -15.37 3.16 -9.52
N GLU A 45 -15.93 2.31 -8.66
CA GLU A 45 -15.90 2.46 -7.21
C GLU A 45 -14.50 2.14 -6.66
N TRP A 46 -13.96 3.05 -5.84
CA TRP A 46 -12.74 2.81 -5.07
C TRP A 46 -13.07 2.09 -3.77
N LEU A 47 -12.48 0.92 -3.58
CA LEU A 47 -12.56 0.14 -2.36
C LEU A 47 -11.35 0.50 -1.48
N GLU A 48 -11.59 1.19 -0.37
CA GLU A 48 -10.53 1.49 0.59
C GLU A 48 -10.05 0.21 1.29
N VAL A 49 -8.74 0.01 1.33
CA VAL A 49 -8.13 -1.21 1.90
C VAL A 49 -7.17 -0.91 3.04
N GLY A 50 -6.80 0.35 3.25
CA GLY A 50 -5.89 0.70 4.33
C GLY A 50 -5.28 2.08 4.17
N ARG A 51 -4.13 2.25 4.81
CA ARG A 51 -3.38 3.50 4.87
C ARG A 51 -1.93 3.25 4.50
N ILE A 52 -1.32 4.22 3.84
CA ILE A 52 0.09 4.21 3.50
C ILE A 52 0.78 5.42 4.12
N LYS A 53 2.03 5.21 4.50
CA LYS A 53 2.93 6.25 4.96
C LYS A 53 4.17 6.25 4.09
N SER A 54 4.63 7.44 3.76
CA SER A 54 5.90 7.64 3.07
C SER A 54 6.67 8.77 3.75
N LYS A 55 8.01 8.67 3.77
CA LYS A 55 8.85 9.72 4.34
C LYS A 55 8.61 11.06 3.64
N GLU A 56 8.33 12.10 4.42
CA GLU A 56 8.01 13.45 3.97
C GLU A 56 6.84 13.52 2.96
N SER A 57 6.00 12.49 2.86
CA SER A 57 4.93 12.35 1.84
C SER A 57 5.38 12.34 0.37
N ARG A 58 6.69 12.50 0.10
CA ARG A 58 7.27 12.64 -1.24
C ARG A 58 7.24 11.36 -2.06
N TYR A 59 7.08 10.21 -1.40
CA TYR A 59 7.16 8.90 -2.04
C TYR A 59 5.82 8.17 -2.04
N THR A 60 4.69 8.88 -1.93
CA THR A 60 3.37 8.25 -1.78
C THR A 60 2.98 7.38 -2.99
N GLU A 61 3.11 7.89 -4.21
CA GLU A 61 2.86 7.11 -5.43
C GLU A 61 3.76 5.87 -5.51
N MET A 62 5.04 6.08 -5.27
CA MET A 62 6.04 5.02 -5.26
C MET A 62 5.74 3.96 -4.18
N ALA A 63 5.30 4.40 -3.00
CA ALA A 63 4.91 3.54 -1.90
C ALA A 63 3.74 2.64 -2.30
N VAL A 64 2.68 3.22 -2.90
CA VAL A 64 1.51 2.50 -3.38
C VAL A 64 1.93 1.46 -4.41
N PHE A 65 2.72 1.86 -5.40
CA PHE A 65 3.16 0.95 -6.45
C PHE A 65 4.03 -0.19 -5.92
N ARG A 66 5.00 0.08 -5.03
CA ARG A 66 5.87 -0.96 -4.46
C ARG A 66 5.09 -1.91 -3.55
N GLN A 67 4.10 -1.41 -2.84
CA GLN A 67 3.28 -2.20 -1.92
C GLN A 67 2.01 -2.78 -2.57
N ARG A 68 1.80 -2.56 -3.88
CA ARG A 68 0.63 -3.03 -4.65
C ARG A 68 0.29 -4.50 -4.45
N ALA A 69 1.29 -5.36 -4.29
CA ALA A 69 1.08 -6.79 -4.08
C ALA A 69 0.39 -7.06 -2.73
N ILE A 70 0.81 -6.38 -1.66
CA ILE A 70 0.22 -6.52 -0.33
C ILE A 70 -1.14 -5.81 -0.27
N ILE A 71 -1.26 -4.65 -0.91
CA ILE A 71 -2.53 -3.92 -1.07
C ILE A 71 -3.58 -4.80 -1.77
N ALA A 72 -3.22 -5.44 -2.89
CA ALA A 72 -4.11 -6.34 -3.64
C ALA A 72 -4.48 -7.60 -2.84
N GLU A 73 -3.52 -8.15 -2.09
CA GLU A 73 -3.75 -9.32 -1.25
C GLU A 73 -4.72 -9.00 -0.12
N HIS A 74 -4.54 -7.84 0.54
CA HIS A 74 -5.44 -7.36 1.57
C HIS A 74 -6.84 -7.02 1.03
N ALA A 75 -6.92 -6.42 -0.16
CA ALA A 75 -8.19 -6.13 -0.82
C ALA A 75 -9.04 -7.39 -1.05
N ARG A 76 -8.42 -8.50 -1.44
CA ARG A 76 -9.11 -9.79 -1.63
C ARG A 76 -9.62 -10.39 -0.32
N ARG A 77 -8.94 -10.10 0.80
CA ARG A 77 -9.40 -10.54 2.12
C ARG A 77 -10.58 -9.70 2.61
N LEU A 78 -10.51 -8.38 2.42
CA LEU A 78 -11.52 -7.44 2.89
C LEU A 78 -12.80 -7.47 2.01
N TYR A 79 -12.64 -7.68 0.71
CA TYR A 79 -13.74 -7.68 -0.26
C TYR A 79 -13.74 -8.95 -1.14
N PRO A 80 -13.82 -10.17 -0.58
CA PRO A 80 -13.64 -11.41 -1.33
C PRO A 80 -14.68 -11.63 -2.43
N LEU A 81 -15.88 -11.07 -2.27
CA LEU A 81 -16.96 -11.15 -3.27
C LEU A 81 -16.80 -10.13 -4.40
N LYS A 82 -16.21 -8.96 -4.11
CA LYS A 82 -15.97 -7.92 -5.12
C LYS A 82 -14.65 -8.18 -5.86
N VAL A 83 -13.56 -8.40 -5.13
CA VAL A 83 -12.18 -8.53 -5.62
C VAL A 83 -11.79 -10.01 -5.71
N THR A 84 -11.99 -10.60 -6.89
CA THR A 84 -11.58 -11.99 -7.16
C THR A 84 -10.23 -12.04 -7.90
N SER A 85 -9.53 -13.17 -7.86
CA SER A 85 -8.24 -13.35 -8.56
C SER A 85 -8.32 -13.23 -10.08
N LYS A 86 -9.53 -13.28 -10.67
CA LYS A 86 -9.74 -13.17 -12.11
C LYS A 86 -9.92 -11.72 -12.60
N LYS A 87 -10.35 -10.82 -11.71
CA LYS A 87 -10.63 -9.43 -12.07
C LYS A 87 -9.34 -8.62 -12.11
N THR A 88 -9.27 -7.74 -13.10
CA THR A 88 -8.18 -6.76 -13.18
C THR A 88 -8.48 -5.60 -12.23
N ILE A 89 -7.50 -5.28 -11.36
CA ILE A 89 -7.61 -4.17 -10.41
C ILE A 89 -6.56 -3.10 -10.68
N GLU A 90 -6.93 -1.87 -10.37
CA GLU A 90 -6.07 -0.70 -10.30
C GLU A 90 -5.87 -0.30 -8.83
N TRP A 91 -4.73 0.31 -8.50
CA TRP A 91 -4.41 0.78 -7.16
C TRP A 91 -4.26 2.28 -7.16
N GLY A 92 -4.59 2.90 -6.03
CA GLY A 92 -4.56 4.35 -5.92
C GLY A 92 -4.54 4.82 -4.49
N TYR A 93 -4.40 6.11 -4.34
CA TYR A 93 -4.44 6.79 -3.06
C TYR A 93 -5.38 7.97 -3.11
N PHE A 94 -5.94 8.30 -1.95
CA PHE A 94 -6.85 9.42 -1.79
C PHE A 94 -6.06 10.73 -1.78
N THR A 95 -6.44 11.65 -2.67
CA THR A 95 -5.94 13.04 -2.73
C THR A 95 -6.99 14.05 -2.33
N GLY A 96 -8.22 13.60 -2.11
CA GLY A 96 -9.33 14.43 -1.70
C GLY A 96 -9.12 15.13 -0.36
N ASP A 97 -9.74 16.31 -0.24
CA ASP A 97 -10.00 16.98 1.03
C ASP A 97 -11.42 16.64 1.52
N ASP A 98 -11.81 17.13 2.70
CA ASP A 98 -13.12 16.84 3.33
C ASP A 98 -14.34 17.11 2.42
N ASP A 99 -14.19 17.92 1.36
CA ASP A 99 -15.25 18.33 0.45
C ASP A 99 -15.20 17.67 -0.96
N ASN A 100 -14.15 16.92 -1.31
CA ASN A 100 -14.03 16.27 -2.62
C ASN A 100 -13.35 14.89 -2.51
N ASP A 101 -14.08 13.82 -2.85
CA ASP A 101 -13.53 12.47 -2.91
C ASP A 101 -12.69 12.25 -4.18
N GLU A 102 -11.47 12.78 -4.22
CA GLU A 102 -10.54 12.56 -5.31
C GLU A 102 -9.59 11.38 -5.05
N TRP A 103 -9.54 10.46 -6.00
CA TRP A 103 -8.64 9.31 -5.98
C TRP A 103 -7.68 9.38 -7.16
N LYS A 104 -6.39 9.20 -6.88
CA LYS A 104 -5.35 9.14 -7.90
C LYS A 104 -4.90 7.71 -8.12
N ALA A 105 -5.12 7.21 -9.33
CA ALA A 105 -4.58 5.94 -9.79
C ALA A 105 -3.06 6.02 -9.92
N VAL A 106 -2.37 4.93 -9.59
CA VAL A 106 -0.91 4.82 -9.67
C VAL A 106 -0.53 3.74 -10.67
N ASP A 107 0.22 4.14 -11.70
CA ASP A 107 0.78 3.21 -12.68
C ASP A 107 2.32 3.20 -12.61
N LYS A 108 2.93 2.18 -13.21
CA LYS A 108 4.39 2.10 -13.37
C LYS A 108 4.95 3.34 -14.10
N SER A 109 4.19 3.93 -15.02
CA SER A 109 4.59 5.15 -15.72
C SER A 109 4.66 6.38 -14.82
N SER A 110 3.97 6.38 -13.68
CA SER A 110 4.00 7.47 -12.68
C SER A 110 5.29 7.47 -11.83
N ILE A 111 6.18 6.51 -12.02
CA ILE A 111 7.41 6.33 -11.25
C ILE A 111 8.60 6.80 -12.07
N THR A 112 9.18 7.94 -11.69
CA THR A 112 10.31 8.54 -12.41
C THR A 112 11.68 8.06 -11.93
N ASP A 113 11.84 7.66 -10.67
CA ASP A 113 13.16 7.39 -10.09
C ASP A 113 13.17 6.18 -9.12
N GLU A 114 13.99 5.17 -9.40
CA GLU A 114 14.26 4.10 -8.42
C GLU A 114 15.13 4.64 -7.28
N VAL A 115 14.49 4.89 -6.13
CA VAL A 115 15.18 5.32 -4.91
C VAL A 115 15.78 4.09 -4.22
N GLU A 116 17.10 4.08 -4.06
CA GLU A 116 17.78 3.02 -3.31
C GLU A 116 17.35 3.05 -1.83
N GLY A 117 16.99 1.89 -1.28
CA GLY A 117 16.54 1.78 0.12
C GLY A 117 15.13 2.28 0.39
N LEU A 118 14.33 2.55 -0.65
CA LEU A 118 12.94 2.98 -0.55
C LEU A 118 12.08 2.10 0.36
N GLU A 119 12.34 0.79 0.43
CA GLU A 119 11.61 -0.09 1.32
C GLU A 119 11.64 0.33 2.80
N LYS A 120 12.62 1.15 3.21
CA LYS A 120 12.75 1.72 4.55
C LYS A 120 12.03 3.07 4.70
N LEU A 121 11.58 3.65 3.58
CA LEU A 121 10.96 4.96 3.49
C LEU A 121 9.43 4.89 3.36
N VAL A 122 8.87 3.68 3.26
CA VAL A 122 7.45 3.46 2.98
C VAL A 122 6.87 2.33 3.85
N GLY A 123 5.59 2.41 4.17
CA GLY A 123 4.88 1.42 5.00
C GLY A 123 3.37 1.41 4.75
N PHE A 124 2.76 0.23 4.85
CA PHE A 124 1.32 0.01 4.68
C PHE A 124 0.70 -0.57 5.95
N GLU A 125 -0.47 -0.05 6.32
CA GLU A 125 -1.36 -0.50 7.38
C GLU A 125 -2.70 -0.88 6.75
N GLY A 126 -3.04 -2.17 6.72
CA GLY A 126 -4.33 -2.63 6.21
C GLY A 126 -5.47 -2.26 7.16
N THR A 127 -6.64 -1.95 6.60
CA THR A 127 -7.87 -1.79 7.39
C THR A 127 -8.21 -3.11 8.07
N ALA A 128 -8.49 -3.06 9.37
CA ALA A 128 -8.93 -4.23 10.13
C ALA A 128 -10.18 -4.83 9.48
N ASP A 129 -10.21 -6.14 9.30
CA ASP A 129 -11.38 -6.83 8.77
C ASP A 129 -12.40 -7.02 9.92
N PRO A 130 -13.56 -6.33 9.88
CA PRO A 130 -14.56 -6.45 10.93
C PRO A 130 -15.21 -7.84 10.99
N ALA A 131 -15.18 -8.60 9.90
CA ALA A 131 -15.86 -9.88 9.78
C ALA A 131 -14.98 -11.08 10.20
N SER A 132 -13.65 -11.01 10.01
CA SER A 132 -12.76 -12.13 10.36
C SER A 132 -12.05 -11.99 11.71
N GLY A 133 -12.01 -10.80 12.31
CA GLY A 133 -11.25 -10.55 13.56
C GLY A 133 -9.72 -10.64 13.37
N PHE A 134 -9.22 -10.87 12.16
CA PHE A 134 -7.80 -10.78 11.85
C PHE A 134 -7.41 -9.33 11.56
N TYR A 135 -6.31 -8.88 12.16
CA TYR A 135 -5.81 -7.49 12.16
C TYR A 135 -6.65 -6.50 12.97
N CYS A 136 -7.15 -6.91 14.14
CA CYS A 136 -7.73 -5.98 15.12
C CYS A 136 -6.76 -4.83 15.42
N ILE A 137 -7.27 -3.61 15.36
CA ILE A 137 -6.58 -2.43 15.86
C ILE A 137 -6.37 -2.67 17.35
N TYR A 138 -5.12 -2.86 17.76
CA TYR A 138 -4.78 -2.78 19.18
C TYR A 138 -4.86 -1.32 19.59
N ASP A 139 -6.06 -0.83 19.89
CA ASP A 139 -6.21 0.42 20.63
C ASP A 139 -6.06 0.11 22.12
N MET A 140 -4.95 0.56 22.70
CA MET A 140 -4.67 0.46 24.14
C MET A 140 -4.83 -0.95 24.76
N GLY A 141 -4.59 -2.01 23.99
CA GLY A 141 -4.54 -3.38 24.51
C GLY A 141 -5.88 -4.07 24.75
N LYS A 142 -6.98 -3.58 24.15
CA LYS A 142 -8.26 -4.29 24.17
C LYS A 142 -8.86 -4.41 22.77
N LEU A 143 -9.51 -5.56 22.53
CA LEU A 143 -10.49 -5.73 21.44
C LEU A 143 -11.75 -4.94 21.77
#